data_AF-A0A409WDD1-F1
#
_entry.id   AF-A0A409WDD1-F1
#
_cell.length_a   1.000
_cell.length_b   1.000
_cell.length_c   1.000
_cell.angle_alpha   90.00
_cell.angle_beta   90.00
_cell.angle_gamma   90.00
#
_symmetry.space_group_name_H-M   'P 1'
#
loop_
_entity.id
_entity.type
_entity.pdbx_description
1 polymer ?
#
loop_
_entity_poly.entity_id
_entity_poly.type
_entity_poly.pdbx_seq_one_letter_code
_entity_poly.pdbx_strand_id
1 'polypeptide(L)'
;MFRAILFLTALVSSAYALVHGVDSSQLVSVATYTKARGEGFTKAIIRGYQEACGSGGRVDPNFVQTYKNARSAGITNIDMYWFPCTGSGNPCKSFATQLSEIANVFKANSMNIGTIWIDIEKDSVCNNWNYGTSGNLSKAKEMIAAIKATGFKFGIYSSPGEWGNIFGSTGVVLDSSAPLWFATWNNVETLTMGTKFGGWSSAVGHQYTDVSASAVLISSAYALVYAVDSSQLVPTNIYTQAFNSGYSKAIIRGYRELCGSGGAVDSNFVQGYFNARSAGFTHIDVYWFPCNGSGNSCKSYATQISELSAVIKANGMLLGRVWVDIERSSACNNWNYGSAGNLSQAKSLIAAMKATGYNYGIYSSPGEWSAIFGSASVVLDSAAPLWFATWNNAETLTLGTKFGGWTTATGHQYTDQSSSGYFDLSVFSA
;
A
#
# COMPACT_ATOMS: atom_id res chain seq x y z
N MET A 1 67.19 -36.84 -9.27
CA MET A 1 65.71 -36.83 -9.32
C MET A 1 65.19 -35.79 -8.34
N PHE A 2 64.92 -34.56 -8.81
CA PHE A 2 64.35 -33.50 -7.98
C PHE A 2 62.82 -33.61 -8.02
N ARG A 3 62.19 -33.91 -6.88
CA ARG A 3 60.73 -33.86 -6.74
C ARG A 3 60.33 -32.44 -6.38
N ALA A 4 59.71 -31.74 -7.33
CA ALA A 4 59.05 -30.47 -7.10
C ALA A 4 57.78 -30.70 -6.27
N ILE A 5 57.69 -30.04 -5.12
CA ILE A 5 56.49 -29.97 -4.30
C ILE A 5 55.69 -28.77 -4.81
N LEU A 6 54.58 -29.04 -5.51
CA LEU A 6 53.61 -28.02 -5.91
C LEU A 6 52.81 -27.59 -4.65
N PHE A 7 53.01 -26.36 -4.20
CA PHE A 7 52.11 -25.72 -3.24
C PHE A 7 50.86 -25.24 -3.99
N LEU A 8 49.74 -25.92 -3.80
CA LEU A 8 48.44 -25.48 -4.27
C LEU A 8 47.90 -24.42 -3.29
N THR A 9 48.01 -23.14 -3.65
CA THR A 9 47.35 -22.04 -2.93
C THR A 9 45.85 -22.11 -3.15
N ALA A 10 45.12 -22.66 -2.19
CA ALA A 10 43.66 -22.58 -2.17
C ALA A 10 43.24 -21.12 -1.95
N LEU A 11 42.75 -20.47 -3.00
CA LEU A 11 42.01 -19.21 -2.92
C LEU A 11 40.66 -19.50 -2.25
N VAL A 12 40.59 -19.32 -0.93
CA VAL A 12 39.32 -19.32 -0.20
C VAL A 12 38.61 -18.02 -0.53
N SER A 13 37.70 -18.02 -1.50
CA SER A 13 36.76 -16.91 -1.67
C SER A 13 35.79 -16.96 -0.50
N SER A 14 36.01 -16.12 0.51
CA SER A 14 35.05 -15.89 1.59
C SER A 14 33.76 -15.33 0.98
N ALA A 15 32.77 -16.19 0.72
CA ALA A 15 31.42 -15.77 0.43
C ALA A 15 30.86 -15.12 1.71
N TYR A 16 30.85 -13.80 1.77
CA TYR A 16 30.16 -13.09 2.85
C TYR A 16 28.67 -13.39 2.73
N ALA A 17 28.05 -13.87 3.82
CA ALA A 17 26.61 -14.02 3.89
C ALA A 17 25.94 -12.65 3.71
N LEU A 18 24.89 -12.60 2.90
CA LEU A 18 24.08 -11.38 2.74
C LEU A 18 23.41 -11.04 4.07
N VAL A 19 23.33 -9.75 4.39
CA VAL A 19 22.53 -9.24 5.51
C VAL A 19 21.17 -8.83 4.96
N HIS A 20 20.13 -9.55 5.36
CA HIS A 20 18.77 -9.21 4.99
C HIS A 20 18.28 -8.08 5.89
N GLY A 21 17.78 -7.02 5.26
CA GLY A 21 17.25 -5.85 5.93
C GLY A 21 15.84 -5.53 5.47
N VAL A 22 15.12 -4.79 6.30
CA VAL A 22 13.78 -4.30 6.01
C VAL A 22 13.78 -2.78 6.05
N ASP A 23 13.19 -2.14 5.06
CA ASP A 23 12.99 -0.70 5.07
C ASP A 23 11.51 -0.34 5.30
N SER A 24 11.26 0.85 5.82
CA SER A 24 9.90 1.25 6.21
C SER A 24 9.68 2.74 6.18
N SER A 25 8.52 3.14 5.68
CA SER A 25 8.03 4.52 5.62
C SER A 25 6.89 4.82 6.61
N GLN A 26 6.43 3.80 7.35
CA GLN A 26 5.29 3.88 8.26
C GLN A 26 5.70 3.49 9.69
N LEU A 27 4.77 3.65 10.64
CA LEU A 27 4.94 3.13 12.00
C LEU A 27 4.97 1.59 11.96
N VAL A 28 6.07 1.00 12.40
CA VAL A 28 6.22 -0.47 12.48
C VAL A 28 6.18 -0.90 13.93
N SER A 29 5.33 -1.88 14.25
CA SER A 29 5.19 -2.42 15.61
C SER A 29 6.40 -3.26 16.04
N VAL A 30 6.58 -3.45 17.35
CA VAL A 30 7.58 -4.39 17.89
C VAL A 30 7.34 -5.80 17.36
N ALA A 31 6.09 -6.27 17.35
CA ALA A 31 5.73 -7.62 16.91
C ALA A 31 6.13 -7.86 15.44
N THR A 32 5.92 -6.87 14.57
CA THR A 32 6.33 -6.93 13.16
C THR A 32 7.84 -7.08 13.04
N TYR A 33 8.64 -6.27 13.77
CA TYR A 33 10.09 -6.42 13.75
C TYR A 33 10.58 -7.72 14.39
N THR A 34 9.90 -8.23 15.42
CA THR A 34 10.20 -9.53 16.01
C THR A 34 9.98 -10.65 14.99
N LYS A 35 8.88 -10.60 14.23
CA LYS A 35 8.61 -11.55 13.14
C LYS A 35 9.69 -11.47 12.06
N ALA A 36 9.95 -10.28 11.51
CA ALA A 36 10.98 -10.08 10.49
C ALA A 36 12.36 -10.58 10.96
N ARG A 37 12.73 -10.31 12.21
CA ARG A 37 13.96 -10.84 12.80
C ARG A 37 13.97 -12.37 12.89
N GLY A 38 12.86 -12.99 13.26
CA GLY A 38 12.69 -14.45 13.24
C GLY A 38 12.80 -15.06 11.85
N GLU A 39 12.46 -14.29 10.82
CA GLU A 39 12.61 -14.64 9.39
C GLU A 39 14.03 -14.37 8.84
N GLY A 40 14.95 -13.87 9.66
CA GLY A 40 16.34 -13.63 9.28
C GLY A 40 16.67 -12.18 8.89
N PHE A 41 15.70 -11.26 8.93
CA PHE A 41 15.94 -9.84 8.68
C PHE A 41 16.55 -9.17 9.92
N THR A 42 17.85 -8.92 9.88
CA THR A 42 18.64 -8.45 11.03
C THR A 42 19.05 -6.99 10.93
N LYS A 43 18.64 -6.30 9.86
CA LYS A 43 18.86 -4.87 9.62
C LYS A 43 17.53 -4.14 9.40
N ALA A 44 17.43 -2.89 9.86
CA ALA A 44 16.31 -2.01 9.55
C ALA A 44 16.80 -0.70 8.91
N ILE A 45 16.08 -0.18 7.91
CA ILE A 45 16.34 1.12 7.28
C ILE A 45 15.05 1.94 7.37
N ILE A 46 15.00 2.92 8.28
CA ILE A 46 13.73 3.58 8.62
C ILE A 46 13.68 4.97 7.99
N ARG A 47 12.53 5.39 7.41
CA ARG A 47 12.36 6.77 6.96
C ARG A 47 12.48 7.70 8.16
N GLY A 48 13.56 8.46 8.20
CA GLY A 48 13.77 9.42 9.29
C GLY A 48 13.38 10.84 8.93
N TYR A 49 13.24 11.12 7.63
CA TYR A 49 12.84 12.43 7.14
C TYR A 49 12.07 12.25 5.83
N GLN A 50 10.96 12.98 5.71
CA GLN A 50 10.05 12.91 4.57
C GLN A 50 9.96 14.27 3.87
N GLU A 51 9.64 14.24 2.58
CA GLU A 51 9.63 15.42 1.72
C GLU A 51 8.66 16.50 2.22
N ALA A 52 7.47 16.09 2.68
CA ALA A 52 6.45 16.94 3.29
C ALA A 52 6.40 18.35 2.67
N CYS A 53 6.29 18.40 1.33
CA CYS A 53 6.60 19.55 0.50
C CYS A 53 5.81 20.81 0.90
N GLY A 54 4.57 20.68 1.37
CA GLY A 54 3.80 21.82 1.89
C GLY A 54 4.36 22.48 3.16
N SER A 55 5.31 21.83 3.85
CA SER A 55 5.99 22.32 5.06
C SER A 55 7.51 22.46 4.91
N GLY A 56 8.01 22.23 3.68
CA GLY A 56 9.42 22.32 3.35
C GLY A 56 10.28 21.16 3.84
N GLY A 57 9.67 19.99 4.08
CA GLY A 57 10.33 18.83 4.68
C GLY A 57 10.23 18.79 6.20
N ARG A 58 10.15 17.59 6.73
CA ARG A 58 10.15 17.35 8.18
C ARG A 58 10.69 15.97 8.53
N VAL A 59 11.13 15.83 9.77
CA VAL A 59 11.35 14.53 10.40
C VAL A 59 10.06 13.71 10.30
N ASP A 60 10.16 12.46 9.88
CA ASP A 60 9.00 11.58 9.80
C ASP A 60 8.42 11.35 11.22
N PRO A 61 7.11 11.61 11.44
CA PRO A 61 6.50 11.48 12.77
C PRO A 61 6.56 10.06 13.34
N ASN A 62 6.71 9.04 12.50
CA ASN A 62 6.82 7.65 12.92
C ASN A 62 8.25 7.25 13.27
N PHE A 63 9.27 8.01 12.86
CA PHE A 63 10.68 7.59 12.89
C PHE A 63 11.16 7.15 14.28
N VAL A 64 10.97 7.99 15.29
CA VAL A 64 11.46 7.73 16.65
C VAL A 64 10.80 6.50 17.25
N GLN A 65 9.50 6.33 17.06
CA GLN A 65 8.77 5.19 17.61
C GLN A 65 9.14 3.90 16.87
N THR A 66 9.23 3.94 15.54
CA THR A 66 9.69 2.81 14.72
C THR A 66 11.11 2.39 15.09
N TYR A 67 12.03 3.34 15.33
CA TYR A 67 13.37 3.04 15.83
C TYR A 67 13.35 2.34 17.19
N LYS A 68 12.60 2.87 18.17
CA LYS A 68 12.45 2.25 19.49
C LYS A 68 11.86 0.85 19.39
N ASN A 69 10.90 0.64 18.48
CA ASN A 69 10.29 -0.65 18.24
C ASN A 69 11.28 -1.66 17.66
N ALA A 70 12.08 -1.27 16.66
CA ALA A 70 13.14 -2.10 16.08
C ALA A 70 14.17 -2.51 17.15
N ARG A 71 14.63 -1.56 17.98
CA ARG A 71 15.54 -1.84 19.10
C ARG A 71 14.92 -2.81 20.11
N SER A 72 13.64 -2.64 20.43
CA SER A 72 12.91 -3.51 21.38
C SER A 72 12.72 -4.92 20.84
N ALA A 73 12.54 -5.09 19.52
CA ALA A 73 12.56 -6.38 18.84
C ALA A 73 13.97 -7.00 18.73
N GLY A 74 15.00 -6.25 19.13
CA GLY A 74 16.40 -6.65 19.13
C GLY A 74 17.11 -6.53 17.79
N ILE A 75 16.57 -5.73 16.86
CA ILE A 75 17.31 -5.27 15.68
C ILE A 75 18.23 -4.14 16.12
N THR A 76 19.55 -4.36 16.04
CA THR A 76 20.54 -3.37 16.48
C THR A 76 21.25 -2.66 15.32
N ASN A 77 21.26 -3.28 14.14
CA ASN A 77 21.78 -2.69 12.90
C ASN A 77 20.68 -1.86 12.25
N ILE A 78 20.67 -0.56 12.54
CA ILE A 78 19.62 0.35 12.07
C ILE A 78 20.26 1.52 11.32
N ASP A 79 19.84 1.68 10.07
CA ASP A 79 20.09 2.84 9.23
C ASP A 79 18.83 3.72 9.16
N MET A 80 18.98 4.93 8.65
CA MET A 80 17.85 5.75 8.23
C MET A 80 17.91 5.97 6.72
N TYR A 81 16.77 6.28 6.12
CA TYR A 81 16.79 7.01 4.86
C TYR A 81 16.20 8.42 5.02
N TRP A 82 16.76 9.34 4.27
CA TRP A 82 16.37 10.74 4.17
C TRP A 82 15.75 10.93 2.80
N PHE A 83 14.44 11.16 2.78
CA PHE A 83 13.72 11.56 1.56
C PHE A 83 13.57 13.08 1.55
N PRO A 84 14.49 13.81 0.91
CA PRO A 84 14.61 15.25 1.04
C PRO A 84 13.46 15.97 0.35
N CYS A 85 12.96 17.04 0.97
CA CYS A 85 12.14 18.00 0.23
C CYS A 85 13.00 18.61 -0.88
N THR A 86 12.57 18.45 -2.13
CA THR A 86 13.10 19.18 -3.29
C THR A 86 11.94 19.65 -4.18
N GLY A 87 12.26 20.36 -5.27
CA GLY A 87 11.31 20.83 -6.28
C GLY A 87 11.20 22.36 -6.31
N SER A 88 11.27 22.94 -7.51
CA SER A 88 11.19 24.37 -7.78
C SER A 88 9.85 25.00 -7.35
N GLY A 89 8.79 24.20 -7.28
CA GLY A 89 7.47 24.61 -6.80
C GLY A 89 7.23 24.45 -5.30
N ASN A 90 8.19 23.90 -4.56
CA ASN A 90 8.00 23.56 -3.14
C ASN A 90 8.77 24.52 -2.22
N PRO A 91 8.20 24.93 -1.08
CA PRO A 91 8.88 25.75 -0.07
C PRO A 91 9.89 24.96 0.76
N CYS A 92 10.78 24.20 0.11
CA CYS A 92 11.74 23.32 0.77
C CYS A 92 12.76 24.08 1.63
N LYS A 93 12.91 23.64 2.88
CA LYS A 93 14.01 24.08 3.74
C LYS A 93 15.34 23.68 3.11
N SER A 94 16.40 24.44 3.42
CA SER A 94 17.76 24.10 2.98
C SER A 94 18.15 22.69 3.42
N PHE A 95 18.95 21.99 2.63
CA PHE A 95 19.45 20.65 2.99
C PHE A 95 20.19 20.65 4.35
N ALA A 96 20.95 21.71 4.65
CA ALA A 96 21.59 21.89 5.95
C ALA A 96 20.59 21.97 7.11
N THR A 97 19.44 22.64 6.91
CA THR A 97 18.35 22.68 7.89
C THR A 97 17.72 21.30 8.08
N GLN A 98 17.38 20.60 6.99
CA GLN A 98 16.80 19.25 7.06
C GLN A 98 17.72 18.28 7.83
N LEU A 99 19.02 18.34 7.55
CA LEU A 99 20.03 17.54 8.24
C LEU A 99 20.25 17.93 9.70
N SER A 100 20.13 19.22 10.03
CA SER A 100 20.18 19.69 11.42
C SER A 100 18.98 19.19 12.23
N GLU A 101 17.79 19.15 11.62
CA GLU A 101 16.60 18.57 12.25
C GLU A 101 16.77 17.07 12.52
N ILE A 102 17.34 16.33 11.56
CA ILE A 102 17.72 14.91 11.75
C ILE A 102 18.71 14.76 12.91
N ALA A 103 19.78 15.55 12.92
CA ALA A 103 20.81 15.51 13.98
C ALA A 103 20.23 15.79 15.36
N ASN A 104 19.31 16.76 15.46
CA ASN A 104 18.62 17.09 16.70
C ASN A 104 17.78 15.92 17.22
N VAL A 105 17.07 15.21 16.33
CA VAL A 105 16.27 14.02 16.72
C VAL A 105 17.16 12.88 17.20
N PHE A 106 18.27 12.63 16.50
CA PHE A 106 19.24 11.61 16.92
C PHE A 106 19.77 11.90 18.34
N LYS A 107 20.20 13.14 18.58
CA LYS A 107 20.72 13.57 19.87
C LYS A 107 19.65 13.49 20.96
N ALA A 108 18.46 14.03 20.70
CA ALA A 108 17.37 14.07 21.68
C ALA A 108 16.88 12.68 22.11
N ASN A 109 16.99 11.69 21.22
CA ASN A 109 16.53 10.33 21.48
C ASN A 109 17.67 9.33 21.70
N SER A 110 18.92 9.80 21.80
CA SER A 110 20.12 8.95 21.96
C SER A 110 20.19 7.82 20.91
N MET A 111 19.88 8.15 19.67
CA MET A 111 19.79 7.16 18.58
C MET A 111 21.18 6.85 18.04
N ASN A 112 21.50 5.56 17.95
CA ASN A 112 22.63 5.05 17.19
C ASN A 112 22.12 4.61 15.79
N ILE A 113 22.47 5.39 14.77
CA ILE A 113 22.13 5.16 13.36
C ILE A 113 23.43 4.92 12.59
N GLY A 114 23.44 3.87 11.76
CA GLY A 114 24.61 3.47 10.98
C GLY A 114 24.88 4.41 9.81
N THR A 115 24.04 4.31 8.78
CA THR A 115 24.13 5.10 7.53
C THR A 115 22.85 5.91 7.33
N ILE A 116 23.00 7.13 6.79
CA ILE A 116 21.91 7.91 6.20
C ILE A 116 21.88 7.63 4.69
N TRP A 117 20.87 6.92 4.22
CA TRP A 117 20.64 6.71 2.79
C TRP A 117 19.89 7.91 2.22
N ILE A 118 20.52 8.60 1.26
CA ILE A 118 19.89 9.71 0.55
C ILE A 118 19.01 9.12 -0.52
N ASP A 119 17.71 9.34 -0.39
CA ASP A 119 16.71 8.84 -1.32
C ASP A 119 16.59 9.79 -2.52
N ILE A 120 17.04 9.32 -3.69
CA ILE A 120 17.03 10.07 -4.94
C ILE A 120 16.10 9.36 -5.93
N GLU A 121 14.82 9.63 -5.79
CA GLU A 121 13.77 9.16 -6.70
C GLU A 121 12.71 10.25 -6.94
N LYS A 122 11.96 10.11 -8.03
CA LYS A 122 10.82 10.97 -8.31
C LYS A 122 9.61 10.56 -7.49
N ASP A 123 8.96 11.56 -6.92
CA ASP A 123 7.63 11.47 -6.32
C ASP A 123 6.66 12.40 -7.06
N SER A 124 5.53 11.85 -7.46
CA SER A 124 4.47 12.59 -8.13
C SER A 124 3.66 13.48 -7.18
N VAL A 125 3.59 13.14 -5.89
CA VAL A 125 2.81 13.90 -4.90
C VAL A 125 3.48 15.24 -4.62
N CYS A 126 4.78 15.23 -4.35
CA CYS A 126 5.55 16.45 -4.16
C CYS A 126 6.11 17.04 -5.46
N ASN A 127 6.01 16.33 -6.60
CA ASN A 127 6.61 16.75 -7.87
C ASN A 127 8.08 17.21 -7.66
N ASN A 128 8.82 16.38 -6.94
CA ASN A 128 10.20 16.65 -6.57
C ASN A 128 11.11 16.57 -7.83
N TRP A 129 12.35 17.05 -7.75
CA TRP A 129 13.28 17.05 -8.89
C TRP A 129 12.73 17.67 -10.20
N ASN A 130 11.93 18.74 -10.10
CA ASN A 130 11.35 19.45 -11.25
C ASN A 130 12.11 20.74 -11.61
N TYR A 131 13.44 20.71 -11.59
CA TYR A 131 14.30 21.85 -11.98
C TYR A 131 14.86 21.74 -13.41
N GLY A 132 14.45 20.71 -14.16
CA GLY A 132 15.15 20.27 -15.38
C GLY A 132 16.49 19.59 -15.07
N THR A 133 17.08 18.90 -16.04
CA THR A 133 18.26 18.03 -15.82
C THR A 133 19.46 18.76 -15.20
N SER A 134 19.82 19.93 -15.73
CA SER A 134 20.92 20.75 -15.18
C SER A 134 20.61 21.31 -13.79
N GLY A 135 19.36 21.73 -13.55
CA GLY A 135 18.92 22.22 -12.24
C GLY A 135 18.91 21.13 -11.19
N ASN A 136 18.43 19.93 -11.54
CA ASN A 136 18.44 18.74 -10.69
C ASN A 136 19.87 18.36 -10.30
N LEU A 137 20.80 18.36 -11.26
CA LEU A 137 22.21 18.11 -10.98
C LEU A 137 22.81 19.16 -10.05
N SER A 138 22.48 20.44 -10.22
CA SER A 138 22.91 21.50 -9.31
C SER A 138 22.41 21.25 -7.89
N LYS A 139 21.12 20.94 -7.72
CA LYS A 139 20.52 20.67 -6.41
C LYS A 139 21.05 19.40 -5.77
N ALA A 140 21.30 18.35 -6.54
CA ALA A 140 21.91 17.14 -6.01
C ALA A 140 23.35 17.37 -5.52
N LYS A 141 24.13 18.22 -6.20
CA LYS A 141 25.47 18.62 -5.71
C LYS A 141 25.40 19.42 -4.41
N GLU A 142 24.45 20.35 -4.28
CA GLU A 142 24.21 21.07 -3.02
C GLU A 142 23.88 20.10 -1.87
N MET A 143 23.02 19.10 -2.15
CA MET A 143 22.64 18.07 -1.18
C MET A 143 23.81 17.21 -0.73
N ILE A 144 24.66 16.76 -1.67
CA ILE A 144 25.87 15.99 -1.36
C ILE A 144 26.91 16.81 -0.59
N ALA A 145 27.05 18.10 -0.89
CA ALA A 145 27.90 18.99 -0.10
C ALA A 145 27.38 19.14 1.34
N ALA A 146 26.06 19.28 1.51
CA ALA A 146 25.43 19.45 2.82
C ALA A 146 25.61 18.22 3.71
N ILE A 147 25.35 16.99 3.22
CA ILE A 147 25.53 15.76 4.02
C ILE A 147 27.00 15.53 4.38
N LYS A 148 27.95 15.79 3.45
CA LYS A 148 29.39 15.71 3.76
C LYS A 148 29.80 16.63 4.89
N ALA A 149 29.25 17.84 4.93
CA ALA A 149 29.55 18.83 5.98
C ALA A 149 29.10 18.39 7.38
N THR A 150 28.15 17.45 7.50
CA THR A 150 27.68 16.93 8.79
C THR A 150 28.64 15.93 9.43
N GLY A 151 29.48 15.28 8.64
CA GLY A 151 30.29 14.13 9.07
C GLY A 151 29.50 12.83 9.29
N PHE A 152 28.19 12.79 9.01
CA PHE A 152 27.43 11.55 9.03
C PHE A 152 27.94 10.56 7.98
N LYS A 153 27.91 9.27 8.30
CA LYS A 153 28.04 8.21 7.29
C LYS A 153 26.80 8.26 6.40
N PHE A 154 27.00 8.34 5.09
CA PHE A 154 25.90 8.38 4.14
C PHE A 154 26.15 7.43 2.97
N GLY A 155 25.07 7.07 2.31
CA GLY A 155 25.04 6.37 1.03
C GLY A 155 23.93 6.93 0.15
N ILE A 156 23.82 6.44 -1.07
CA ILE A 156 22.79 6.87 -2.02
C ILE A 156 21.85 5.70 -2.31
N TYR A 157 20.55 5.97 -2.26
CA TYR A 157 19.51 5.09 -2.73
C TYR A 157 18.92 5.63 -4.05
N SER A 158 18.83 4.79 -5.08
CA SER A 158 18.22 5.11 -6.37
C SER A 158 18.09 3.86 -7.25
N SER A 159 17.31 3.93 -8.33
CA SER A 159 17.37 2.99 -9.44
C SER A 159 18.08 3.61 -10.67
N PRO A 160 18.54 2.79 -11.64
CA PRO A 160 19.05 3.31 -12.92
C PRO A 160 18.01 4.15 -13.68
N GLY A 161 16.73 3.77 -13.60
CA GLY A 161 15.63 4.48 -14.25
C GLY A 161 15.39 5.86 -13.64
N GLU A 162 15.32 5.93 -12.31
CA GLU A 162 15.19 7.20 -11.57
C GLU A 162 16.36 8.13 -11.86
N TRP A 163 17.58 7.59 -11.82
CA TRP A 163 18.79 8.36 -12.10
C TRP A 163 18.77 8.99 -13.50
N GLY A 164 18.42 8.18 -14.51
CA GLY A 164 18.26 8.64 -15.88
C GLY A 164 17.15 9.69 -16.03
N ASN A 165 16.02 9.48 -15.36
CA ASN A 165 14.86 10.39 -15.39
C ASN A 165 15.11 11.73 -14.71
N ILE A 166 15.89 11.75 -13.62
CA ILE A 166 16.19 12.96 -12.85
C ILE A 166 17.32 13.75 -13.51
N PHE A 167 18.40 13.09 -13.94
CA PHE A 167 19.59 13.76 -14.44
C PHE A 167 19.71 13.78 -15.97
N GLY A 168 18.81 13.11 -16.68
CA GLY A 168 18.83 12.98 -18.15
C GLY A 168 19.84 11.98 -18.68
N SER A 169 20.61 11.31 -17.82
CA SER A 169 21.57 10.28 -18.20
C SER A 169 21.94 9.42 -17.00
N THR A 170 22.07 8.10 -17.22
CA THR A 170 22.57 7.15 -16.22
C THR A 170 24.06 7.37 -15.90
N GLY A 171 24.80 8.07 -16.76
CA GLY A 171 26.24 8.31 -16.61
C GLY A 171 26.61 9.48 -15.72
N VAL A 172 25.64 10.23 -15.18
CA VAL A 172 25.92 11.39 -14.31
C VAL A 172 26.52 10.93 -12.99
N VAL A 173 27.77 11.30 -12.70
CA VAL A 173 28.46 10.96 -11.45
C VAL A 173 28.27 12.10 -10.43
N LEU A 174 27.56 11.80 -9.34
CA LEU A 174 27.45 12.71 -8.20
C LEU A 174 28.55 12.46 -7.17
N ASP A 175 28.64 11.21 -6.70
CA ASP A 175 29.65 10.75 -5.77
C ASP A 175 29.74 9.22 -5.79
N SER A 176 30.51 8.65 -6.72
CA SER A 176 30.67 7.20 -6.82
C SER A 176 31.49 6.58 -5.68
N SER A 177 32.04 7.40 -4.77
CA SER A 177 32.70 6.93 -3.54
C SER A 177 31.69 6.65 -2.41
N ALA A 178 30.49 7.22 -2.48
CA ALA A 178 29.42 6.91 -1.55
C ALA A 178 28.90 5.48 -1.81
N PRO A 179 28.61 4.67 -0.77
CA PRO A 179 27.97 3.37 -0.95
C PRO A 179 26.62 3.49 -1.67
N LEU A 180 26.32 2.52 -2.53
CA LEU A 180 25.06 2.45 -3.27
C LEU A 180 24.13 1.38 -2.69
N TRP A 181 22.88 1.75 -2.46
CA TRP A 181 21.74 0.86 -2.29
C TRP A 181 20.84 1.02 -3.51
N PHE A 182 20.82 0.06 -4.43
CA PHE A 182 20.07 0.22 -5.69
C PHE A 182 18.72 -0.51 -5.66
N ALA A 183 17.77 -0.10 -6.50
CA ALA A 183 16.46 -0.77 -6.63
C ALA A 183 16.24 -1.35 -8.04
N THR A 184 15.62 -2.53 -8.11
CA THR A 184 15.13 -3.14 -9.37
C THR A 184 13.80 -3.89 -9.26
N TRP A 185 13.29 -4.18 -8.06
CA TRP A 185 12.00 -4.86 -7.83
C TRP A 185 11.82 -6.18 -8.62
N ASN A 186 12.91 -6.93 -8.81
CA ASN A 186 12.92 -8.13 -9.65
C ASN A 186 12.81 -9.44 -8.85
N ASN A 187 12.62 -9.37 -7.53
CA ASN A 187 12.61 -10.50 -6.60
C ASN A 187 13.92 -11.34 -6.60
N VAL A 188 15.05 -10.76 -7.03
CA VAL A 188 16.35 -11.45 -7.04
C VAL A 188 17.25 -10.90 -5.94
N GLU A 189 17.58 -11.73 -4.95
CA GLU A 189 18.47 -11.37 -3.84
C GLU A 189 19.94 -11.38 -4.27
N THR A 190 20.45 -10.23 -4.71
CA THR A 190 21.85 -10.10 -5.16
C THR A 190 22.39 -8.69 -4.94
N LEU A 191 23.71 -8.54 -4.86
CA LEU A 191 24.35 -7.21 -4.93
C LEU A 191 24.86 -6.89 -6.35
N THR A 192 24.58 -7.78 -7.31
CA THR A 192 25.04 -7.62 -8.69
C THR A 192 24.19 -6.60 -9.42
N MET A 193 24.82 -5.54 -9.88
CA MET A 193 24.17 -4.51 -10.68
C MET A 193 24.07 -4.94 -12.14
N GLY A 194 22.86 -5.29 -12.60
CA GLY A 194 22.61 -5.56 -14.02
C GLY A 194 22.83 -4.33 -14.91
N THR A 195 22.51 -3.14 -14.40
CA THR A 195 22.74 -1.86 -15.08
C THR A 195 23.57 -0.95 -14.18
N LYS A 196 24.75 -0.57 -14.65
CA LYS A 196 25.64 0.39 -13.97
C LYS A 196 25.16 1.81 -14.25
N PHE A 197 25.19 2.66 -13.23
CA PHE A 197 24.82 4.07 -13.32
C PHE A 197 25.60 4.86 -12.27
N GLY A 198 25.62 6.18 -12.37
CA GLY A 198 26.19 7.06 -11.35
C GLY A 198 27.69 6.92 -11.10
N GLY A 199 28.40 6.18 -11.95
CA GLY A 199 29.80 5.80 -11.75
C GLY A 199 30.01 4.56 -10.87
N TRP A 200 28.95 3.94 -10.36
CA TRP A 200 29.04 2.70 -9.58
C TRP A 200 29.20 1.47 -10.48
N SER A 201 30.15 0.62 -10.08
CA SER A 201 30.34 -0.72 -10.65
C SER A 201 29.96 -1.84 -9.69
N SER A 202 29.66 -1.51 -8.43
CA SER A 202 29.21 -2.40 -7.37
C SER A 202 28.31 -1.64 -6.40
N ALA A 203 27.48 -2.37 -5.66
CA ALA A 203 26.59 -1.84 -4.64
C ALA A 203 26.77 -2.62 -3.33
N VAL A 204 26.36 -2.00 -2.21
CA VAL A 204 26.37 -2.64 -0.89
C VAL A 204 24.97 -3.02 -0.40
N GLY A 205 23.93 -2.56 -1.09
CA GLY A 205 22.53 -2.91 -0.83
C GLY A 205 21.74 -3.02 -2.13
N HIS A 206 20.70 -3.85 -2.11
CA HIS A 206 19.75 -4.03 -3.21
C HIS A 206 18.33 -4.11 -2.67
N GLN A 207 17.45 -3.21 -3.11
CA GLN A 207 16.01 -3.35 -2.94
C GLN A 207 15.46 -4.17 -4.12
N TYR A 208 15.21 -5.44 -3.84
CA TYR A 208 14.75 -6.43 -4.82
C TYR A 208 13.24 -6.64 -4.79
N THR A 209 12.53 -6.15 -3.76
CA THR A 209 11.08 -6.23 -3.61
C THR A 209 10.58 -5.12 -2.70
N ASP A 210 9.32 -4.71 -2.88
CA ASP A 210 8.54 -3.84 -2.00
C ASP A 210 7.62 -4.64 -1.05
N VAL A 211 7.66 -5.98 -1.16
CA VAL A 211 6.90 -6.91 -0.33
C VAL A 211 7.85 -7.61 0.64
N SER A 212 7.79 -7.24 1.92
CA SER A 212 8.47 -8.04 2.95
C SER A 212 7.83 -9.42 3.09
N ALA A 213 8.61 -10.45 3.42
CA ALA A 213 8.09 -11.76 3.82
C ALA A 213 7.08 -11.67 4.99
N SER A 214 7.12 -10.57 5.75
CA SER A 214 6.23 -10.25 6.86
C SER A 214 4.94 -9.49 6.46
N ALA A 215 4.73 -9.19 5.17
CA ALA A 215 3.60 -8.43 4.59
C ALA A 215 3.42 -6.95 5.05
N VAL A 216 4.27 -6.39 5.92
CA VAL A 216 3.99 -5.09 6.59
C VAL A 216 5.11 -4.04 6.47
N LEU A 217 6.23 -4.33 5.81
CA LEU A 217 7.36 -3.38 5.72
C LEU A 217 7.47 -2.86 4.28
N ILE A 218 7.00 -1.62 4.06
CA ILE A 218 6.81 -1.03 2.72
C ILE A 218 7.56 0.31 2.62
N SER A 219 8.43 0.45 1.61
CA SER A 219 8.73 1.72 0.94
C SER A 219 7.81 1.91 -0.27
N SER A 220 7.51 3.17 -0.51
CA SER A 220 6.43 3.69 -1.34
C SER A 220 6.52 3.29 -2.82
N ALA A 221 5.69 2.33 -3.25
CA ALA A 221 5.11 2.31 -4.60
C ALA A 221 3.75 1.60 -4.69
N TYR A 222 3.41 0.64 -3.82
CA TYR A 222 2.09 -0.03 -3.81
C TYR A 222 1.66 -0.46 -2.40
N ALA A 223 1.52 0.49 -1.46
CA ALA A 223 1.03 0.14 -0.13
C ALA A 223 -0.40 -0.45 -0.21
N LEU A 224 -0.56 -1.69 0.25
CA LEU A 224 -1.89 -2.27 0.41
C LEU A 224 -2.59 -1.58 1.59
N VAL A 225 -3.80 -1.11 1.34
CA VAL A 225 -4.72 -0.62 2.37
C VAL A 225 -5.48 -1.82 2.92
N TYR A 226 -5.14 -2.22 4.14
CA TYR A 226 -5.86 -3.25 4.87
C TYR A 226 -7.24 -2.75 5.27
N ALA A 227 -8.26 -3.53 4.92
CA ALA A 227 -9.64 -3.18 5.13
C ALA A 227 -10.42 -4.31 5.83
N VAL A 228 -11.39 -3.92 6.63
CA VAL A 228 -12.39 -4.81 7.19
C VAL A 228 -13.74 -4.54 6.55
N ASP A 229 -14.54 -5.57 6.32
CA ASP A 229 -15.93 -5.40 5.94
C ASP A 229 -16.90 -6.19 6.83
N SER A 230 -18.12 -5.67 6.99
CA SER A 230 -19.08 -6.20 7.96
C SER A 230 -20.53 -5.89 7.59
N SER A 231 -21.39 -6.86 7.94
CA SER A 231 -22.85 -6.76 7.83
C SER A 231 -23.58 -6.71 9.17
N GLN A 232 -22.94 -7.24 10.22
CA GLN A 232 -23.42 -7.21 11.59
C GLN A 232 -23.04 -5.91 12.31
N LEU A 233 -23.72 -5.60 13.40
CA LEU A 233 -23.32 -4.47 14.24
C LEU A 233 -22.03 -4.79 14.97
N VAL A 234 -20.94 -4.16 14.57
CA VAL A 234 -19.64 -4.33 15.21
C VAL A 234 -19.44 -3.26 16.30
N PRO A 235 -19.17 -3.64 17.56
CA PRO A 235 -18.91 -2.69 18.65
C PRO A 235 -17.64 -1.85 18.42
N THR A 236 -17.62 -0.63 18.96
CA THR A 236 -16.47 0.30 18.82
C THR A 236 -15.14 -0.31 19.28
N ASN A 237 -15.13 -1.06 20.39
CA ASN A 237 -13.90 -1.70 20.90
C ASN A 237 -13.34 -2.77 19.94
N ILE A 238 -14.19 -3.41 19.13
CA ILE A 238 -13.76 -4.37 18.11
C ILE A 238 -13.19 -3.63 16.90
N TYR A 239 -13.81 -2.53 16.46
CA TYR A 239 -13.19 -1.66 15.45
C TYR A 239 -11.86 -1.08 15.94
N THR A 240 -11.74 -0.67 17.20
CA THR A 240 -10.47 -0.17 17.76
C THR A 240 -9.38 -1.25 17.71
N GLN A 241 -9.72 -2.51 17.97
CA GLN A 241 -8.78 -3.63 17.84
C GLN A 241 -8.33 -3.82 16.39
N ALA A 242 -9.26 -3.75 15.43
CA ALA A 242 -8.90 -3.80 14.00
C ALA A 242 -7.99 -2.62 13.61
N PHE A 243 -8.36 -1.40 13.99
CA PHE A 243 -7.56 -0.20 13.72
C PHE A 243 -6.13 -0.33 14.27
N ASN A 244 -5.99 -0.74 15.53
CA ASN A 244 -4.70 -0.95 16.17
C ASN A 244 -3.90 -2.13 15.56
N SER A 245 -4.57 -3.04 14.85
CA SER A 245 -3.94 -4.15 14.13
C SER A 245 -3.51 -3.77 12.72
N GLY A 246 -3.68 -2.51 12.30
CA GLY A 246 -3.21 -1.98 11.02
C GLY A 246 -4.29 -1.83 9.94
N TYR A 247 -5.55 -2.18 10.23
CA TYR A 247 -6.66 -1.92 9.29
C TYR A 247 -7.00 -0.43 9.28
N SER A 248 -6.99 0.18 8.10
CA SER A 248 -7.17 1.62 7.93
C SER A 248 -8.39 1.99 7.09
N LYS A 249 -9.09 0.98 6.54
CA LYS A 249 -10.33 1.12 5.78
C LYS A 249 -11.43 0.23 6.32
N ALA A 250 -12.67 0.71 6.33
CA ALA A 250 -13.85 -0.07 6.68
C ALA A 250 -14.87 -0.05 5.54
N ILE A 251 -15.52 -1.17 5.24
CA ILE A 251 -16.65 -1.25 4.32
C ILE A 251 -17.85 -1.83 5.08
N ILE A 252 -18.95 -1.10 5.14
CA ILE A 252 -20.08 -1.48 5.99
C ILE A 252 -21.29 -1.74 5.10
N ARG A 253 -22.08 -2.80 5.36
CA ARG A 253 -23.32 -3.02 4.61
C ARG A 253 -24.26 -1.86 4.84
N GLY A 254 -24.54 -1.09 3.79
CA GLY A 254 -25.47 0.01 3.84
C GLY A 254 -26.89 -0.40 3.48
N TYR A 255 -27.02 -1.36 2.57
CA TYR A 255 -28.31 -1.79 2.07
C TYR A 255 -28.30 -3.31 1.88
N ARG A 256 -29.40 -3.96 2.27
CA ARG A 256 -29.55 -5.41 2.25
C ARG A 256 -30.77 -5.81 1.43
N GLU A 257 -30.69 -6.99 0.83
CA GLU A 257 -31.69 -7.45 -0.14
C GLU A 257 -33.11 -7.53 0.41
N LEU A 258 -33.28 -7.99 1.66
CA LEU A 258 -34.56 -8.09 2.39
C LEU A 258 -35.78 -8.28 1.46
N CYS A 259 -35.77 -9.38 0.68
CA CYS A 259 -36.67 -9.59 -0.47
C CYS A 259 -38.17 -9.57 -0.12
N GLY A 260 -38.55 -9.93 1.10
CA GLY A 260 -39.94 -9.82 1.58
C GLY A 260 -40.43 -8.38 1.79
N SER A 261 -39.54 -7.38 1.80
CA SER A 261 -39.85 -5.95 1.94
C SER A 261 -39.29 -5.11 0.80
N GLY A 262 -38.79 -5.78 -0.24
CA GLY A 262 -38.22 -5.16 -1.43
C GLY A 262 -36.87 -4.47 -1.24
N GLY A 263 -36.13 -4.87 -0.20
CA GLY A 263 -34.86 -4.26 0.20
C GLY A 263 -35.03 -3.15 1.22
N ALA A 264 -34.00 -2.96 2.03
CA ALA A 264 -33.95 -1.88 3.01
C ALA A 264 -32.50 -1.47 3.32
N VAL A 265 -32.34 -0.24 3.81
CA VAL A 265 -31.12 0.18 4.49
C VAL A 265 -30.86 -0.76 5.67
N ASP A 266 -29.63 -1.23 5.82
CA ASP A 266 -29.28 -2.12 6.92
C ASP A 266 -29.40 -1.39 8.26
N SER A 267 -30.10 -1.99 9.22
CA SER A 267 -30.30 -1.42 10.55
C SER A 267 -28.99 -1.21 11.32
N ASN A 268 -27.93 -1.96 10.96
CA ASN A 268 -26.62 -1.84 11.58
C ASN A 268 -25.77 -0.71 10.97
N PHE A 269 -26.13 -0.20 9.79
CA PHE A 269 -25.27 0.69 9.01
C PHE A 269 -24.89 1.97 9.75
N VAL A 270 -25.87 2.69 10.28
CA VAL A 270 -25.64 4.00 10.92
C VAL A 270 -24.76 3.86 12.16
N GLN A 271 -25.11 2.94 13.05
CA GLN A 271 -24.33 2.72 14.27
C GLN A 271 -22.94 2.14 13.95
N GLY A 272 -22.85 1.21 12.99
CA GLY A 272 -21.58 0.65 12.53
C GLY A 272 -20.64 1.74 12.01
N TYR A 273 -21.15 2.67 11.19
CA TYR A 273 -20.38 3.82 10.69
C TYR A 273 -19.80 4.64 11.83
N PHE A 274 -20.63 5.04 12.80
CA PHE A 274 -20.16 5.86 13.93
C PHE A 274 -19.23 5.10 14.87
N ASN A 275 -19.40 3.78 15.03
CA ASN A 275 -18.47 2.95 15.77
C ASN A 275 -17.09 2.91 15.08
N ALA A 276 -17.05 2.71 13.76
CA ALA A 276 -15.80 2.73 12.99
C ALA A 276 -15.13 4.11 13.03
N ARG A 277 -15.88 5.21 12.86
CA ARG A 277 -15.36 6.58 13.00
C ARG A 277 -14.76 6.82 14.39
N SER A 278 -15.46 6.38 15.44
CA SER A 278 -15.00 6.54 16.82
C SER A 278 -13.74 5.73 17.11
N ALA A 279 -13.53 4.61 16.41
CA ALA A 279 -12.34 3.80 16.51
C ALA A 279 -11.12 4.35 15.75
N GLY A 280 -11.29 5.37 14.91
CA GLY A 280 -10.21 6.03 14.16
C GLY A 280 -10.24 5.84 12.65
N PHE A 281 -11.19 5.07 12.10
CA PHE A 281 -11.28 4.89 10.65
C PHE A 281 -11.67 6.19 9.94
N THR A 282 -10.79 6.68 9.06
CA THR A 282 -11.05 7.86 8.23
C THR A 282 -11.56 7.52 6.84
N HIS A 283 -11.26 6.32 6.34
CA HIS A 283 -11.69 5.79 5.04
C HIS A 283 -12.80 4.76 5.25
N ILE A 284 -14.05 5.19 5.06
CA ILE A 284 -15.22 4.31 5.19
C ILE A 284 -15.97 4.27 3.86
N ASP A 285 -16.09 3.08 3.30
CA ASP A 285 -16.94 2.78 2.16
C ASP A 285 -18.22 2.09 2.66
N VAL A 286 -19.18 1.96 1.76
CA VAL A 286 -20.43 1.23 1.99
C VAL A 286 -20.60 0.21 0.89
N TYR A 287 -21.21 -0.94 1.18
CA TYR A 287 -21.67 -1.83 0.13
C TYR A 287 -23.20 -1.93 0.09
N TRP A 288 -23.72 -2.03 -1.14
CA TRP A 288 -25.12 -2.17 -1.45
C TRP A 288 -25.34 -3.57 -2.00
N PHE A 289 -25.99 -4.42 -1.20
CA PHE A 289 -26.45 -5.73 -1.62
C PHE A 289 -27.91 -5.63 -2.08
N PRO A 290 -28.17 -5.59 -3.40
CA PRO A 290 -29.44 -5.11 -3.92
C PRO A 290 -30.52 -6.20 -3.90
N CYS A 291 -31.72 -5.82 -3.48
CA CYS A 291 -32.88 -6.67 -3.72
C CYS A 291 -33.07 -6.83 -5.23
N ASN A 292 -33.06 -8.07 -5.70
CA ASN A 292 -33.47 -8.42 -7.06
C ASN A 292 -33.96 -9.88 -7.09
N GLY A 293 -34.44 -10.36 -8.24
CA GLY A 293 -34.91 -11.74 -8.45
C GLY A 293 -36.35 -11.76 -8.98
N SER A 294 -36.62 -12.61 -9.98
CA SER A 294 -37.91 -12.64 -10.69
C SER A 294 -39.11 -13.02 -9.82
N GLY A 295 -38.87 -13.65 -8.67
CA GLY A 295 -39.88 -14.02 -7.68
C GLY A 295 -40.02 -13.06 -6.50
N ASN A 296 -39.26 -11.95 -6.47
CA ASN A 296 -39.22 -11.04 -5.33
C ASN A 296 -39.97 -9.74 -5.60
N SER A 297 -40.59 -9.19 -4.56
CA SER A 297 -41.22 -7.87 -4.59
C SER A 297 -40.20 -6.76 -4.35
N CYS A 298 -39.16 -6.69 -5.16
CA CYS A 298 -38.07 -5.72 -5.01
C CYS A 298 -38.48 -4.31 -5.43
N LYS A 299 -38.11 -3.32 -4.62
CA LYS A 299 -38.18 -1.91 -5.02
C LYS A 299 -37.25 -1.68 -6.21
N SER A 300 -37.55 -0.65 -7.01
CA SER A 300 -36.66 -0.25 -8.11
C SER A 300 -35.26 0.06 -7.58
N TYR A 301 -34.22 -0.20 -8.38
CA TYR A 301 -32.83 0.12 -8.00
C TYR A 301 -32.64 1.61 -7.64
N ALA A 302 -33.35 2.51 -8.34
CA ALA A 302 -33.36 3.94 -8.03
C ALA A 302 -33.96 4.24 -6.64
N THR A 303 -35.00 3.50 -6.23
CA THR A 303 -35.57 3.60 -4.89
C THR A 303 -34.60 3.07 -3.84
N GLN A 304 -34.01 1.88 -4.06
CA GLN A 304 -33.08 1.27 -3.11
C GLN A 304 -31.87 2.18 -2.82
N ILE A 305 -31.21 2.70 -3.86
CA ILE A 305 -30.06 3.58 -3.68
C ILE A 305 -30.44 4.96 -3.15
N SER A 306 -31.65 5.47 -3.46
CA SER A 306 -32.10 6.76 -2.91
C SER A 306 -32.43 6.67 -1.41
N GLU A 307 -32.96 5.54 -0.94
CA GLU A 307 -33.15 5.26 0.49
C GLU A 307 -31.80 5.24 1.24
N LEU A 308 -30.79 4.54 0.71
CA LEU A 308 -29.44 4.56 1.27
C LEU A 308 -28.85 5.99 1.26
N SER A 309 -28.98 6.70 0.14
CA SER A 309 -28.50 8.08 -0.01
C SER A 309 -29.15 9.03 1.00
N ALA A 310 -30.44 8.86 1.27
CA ALA A 310 -31.17 9.67 2.24
C ALA A 310 -30.63 9.46 3.66
N VAL A 311 -30.34 8.21 4.05
CA VAL A 311 -29.75 7.90 5.37
C VAL A 311 -28.34 8.48 5.50
N ILE A 312 -27.51 8.34 4.47
CA ILE A 312 -26.14 8.93 4.44
C ILE A 312 -26.20 10.45 4.65
N LYS A 313 -27.06 11.14 3.89
CA LYS A 313 -27.23 12.59 3.97
C LYS A 313 -27.79 13.05 5.31
N ALA A 314 -28.84 12.38 5.80
CA ALA A 314 -29.48 12.73 7.07
C ALA A 314 -28.54 12.60 8.28
N ASN A 315 -27.53 11.74 8.20
CA ASN A 315 -26.55 11.53 9.26
C ASN A 315 -25.20 12.22 9.00
N GLY A 316 -25.08 13.05 7.95
CA GLY A 316 -23.84 13.78 7.64
C GLY A 316 -22.64 12.89 7.39
N MET A 317 -22.86 11.67 6.88
CA MET A 317 -21.78 10.69 6.70
C MET A 317 -20.91 11.04 5.49
N LEU A 318 -19.60 10.96 5.69
CA LEU A 318 -18.60 11.06 4.62
C LEU A 318 -18.18 9.64 4.22
N LEU A 319 -18.44 9.28 2.96
CA LEU A 319 -18.11 7.99 2.38
C LEU A 319 -17.08 8.14 1.26
N GLY A 320 -16.23 7.13 1.10
CA GLY A 320 -15.31 7.05 -0.04
C GLY A 320 -16.02 6.55 -1.30
N ARG A 321 -16.57 5.33 -1.24
CA ARG A 321 -17.19 4.63 -2.37
C ARG A 321 -18.41 3.79 -1.95
N VAL A 322 -19.34 3.61 -2.89
CA VAL A 322 -20.39 2.59 -2.83
C VAL A 322 -19.96 1.37 -3.64
N TRP A 323 -19.80 0.21 -2.99
CA TRP A 323 -19.56 -1.05 -3.66
C TRP A 323 -20.89 -1.72 -4.00
N VAL A 324 -21.15 -1.92 -5.29
CA VAL A 324 -22.32 -2.67 -5.75
C VAL A 324 -21.99 -4.15 -5.65
N ASP A 325 -22.65 -4.82 -4.71
CA ASP A 325 -22.43 -6.23 -4.40
C ASP A 325 -23.25 -7.11 -5.35
N ILE A 326 -22.55 -7.78 -6.26
CA ILE A 326 -23.12 -8.65 -7.29
C ILE A 326 -22.71 -10.09 -6.98
N GLU A 327 -23.50 -10.74 -6.14
CA GLU A 327 -23.36 -12.14 -5.80
C GLU A 327 -24.73 -12.83 -5.68
N ARG A 328 -24.75 -14.15 -5.78
CA ARG A 328 -25.96 -14.95 -5.56
C ARG A 328 -26.23 -15.18 -4.07
N SER A 329 -27.49 -15.07 -3.71
CA SER A 329 -28.03 -15.31 -2.38
C SER A 329 -29.17 -16.31 -2.49
N SER A 330 -29.02 -17.45 -1.82
CA SER A 330 -30.07 -18.47 -1.74
C SER A 330 -31.27 -18.00 -0.91
N ALA A 331 -31.05 -17.08 0.05
CA ALA A 331 -32.09 -16.54 0.92
C ALA A 331 -33.14 -15.74 0.14
N CYS A 332 -32.71 -15.00 -0.88
CA CYS A 332 -33.61 -14.26 -1.75
C CYS A 332 -33.78 -14.87 -3.14
N ASN A 333 -33.07 -15.94 -3.48
CA ASN A 333 -33.04 -16.47 -4.85
C ASN A 333 -32.85 -15.34 -5.89
N ASN A 334 -31.92 -14.43 -5.58
CA ASN A 334 -31.61 -13.29 -6.41
C ASN A 334 -30.94 -13.77 -7.71
N TRP A 335 -30.87 -12.89 -8.73
CA TRP A 335 -30.32 -13.20 -10.05
C TRP A 335 -30.96 -14.41 -10.74
N ASN A 336 -32.26 -14.62 -10.51
CA ASN A 336 -33.04 -15.70 -11.11
C ASN A 336 -33.85 -15.23 -12.34
N TYR A 337 -33.20 -14.54 -13.30
CA TYR A 337 -33.81 -14.10 -14.56
C TYR A 337 -33.26 -14.83 -15.80
N GLY A 338 -32.39 -15.81 -15.60
CA GLY A 338 -31.52 -16.36 -16.64
C GLY A 338 -30.44 -15.36 -17.08
N SER A 339 -29.38 -15.83 -17.74
CA SER A 339 -28.17 -15.03 -18.03
C SER A 339 -28.45 -13.71 -18.74
N ALA A 340 -29.33 -13.70 -19.75
CA ALA A 340 -29.71 -12.47 -20.47
C ALA A 340 -30.53 -11.50 -19.60
N GLY A 341 -31.46 -12.03 -18.79
CA GLY A 341 -32.26 -11.24 -17.86
C GLY A 341 -31.39 -10.64 -16.75
N ASN A 342 -30.47 -11.42 -16.19
CA ASN A 342 -29.52 -10.98 -15.18
C ASN A 342 -28.64 -9.83 -15.69
N LEU A 343 -28.15 -9.93 -16.92
CA LEU A 343 -27.39 -8.84 -17.55
C LEU A 343 -28.25 -7.57 -17.73
N SER A 344 -29.52 -7.71 -18.10
CA SER A 344 -30.45 -6.57 -18.21
C SER A 344 -30.68 -5.91 -16.85
N GLN A 345 -30.86 -6.70 -15.79
CA GLN A 345 -31.02 -6.20 -14.42
C GLN A 345 -29.74 -5.53 -13.92
N ALA A 346 -28.57 -6.14 -14.14
CA ALA A 346 -27.28 -5.57 -13.75
C ALA A 346 -27.01 -4.23 -14.45
N LYS A 347 -27.36 -4.09 -15.74
CA LYS A 347 -27.28 -2.81 -16.45
C LYS A 347 -28.17 -1.74 -15.82
N SER A 348 -29.39 -2.12 -15.42
CA SER A 348 -30.34 -1.21 -14.76
C SER A 348 -29.85 -0.80 -13.37
N LEU A 349 -29.24 -1.72 -12.63
CA LEU A 349 -28.60 -1.49 -11.34
C LEU A 349 -27.45 -0.47 -11.46
N ILE A 350 -26.53 -0.70 -12.41
CA ILE A 350 -25.41 0.22 -12.66
C ILE A 350 -25.89 1.59 -13.16
N ALA A 351 -26.93 1.64 -13.99
CA ALA A 351 -27.52 2.90 -14.43
C ALA A 351 -28.08 3.70 -13.24
N ALA A 352 -28.78 3.04 -12.31
CA ALA A 352 -29.26 3.67 -11.09
C ALA A 352 -28.10 4.19 -10.21
N MET A 353 -27.02 3.41 -10.08
CA MET A 353 -25.82 3.82 -9.33
C MET A 353 -25.17 5.06 -9.96
N LYS A 354 -24.96 5.07 -11.29
CA LYS A 354 -24.39 6.20 -12.02
C LYS A 354 -25.21 7.49 -11.85
N ALA A 355 -26.53 7.38 -11.81
CA ALA A 355 -27.43 8.52 -11.65
C ALA A 355 -27.29 9.25 -10.30
N THR A 356 -26.67 8.62 -9.29
CA THR A 356 -26.48 9.24 -7.96
C THR A 356 -25.32 10.22 -7.88
N GLY A 357 -24.32 10.08 -8.77
CA GLY A 357 -23.06 10.83 -8.70
C GLY A 357 -22.07 10.35 -7.61
N TYR A 358 -22.37 9.30 -6.85
CA TYR A 358 -21.37 8.70 -5.94
C TYR A 358 -20.25 8.01 -6.74
N ASN A 359 -19.04 8.04 -6.17
CA ASN A 359 -18.01 7.08 -6.56
C ASN A 359 -18.54 5.67 -6.28
N TYR A 360 -18.46 4.77 -7.27
CA TYR A 360 -18.85 3.38 -7.09
C TYR A 360 -17.79 2.41 -7.59
N GLY A 361 -17.92 1.16 -7.19
CA GLY A 361 -17.18 0.01 -7.69
C GLY A 361 -18.06 -1.23 -7.67
N ILE A 362 -17.55 -2.35 -8.17
CA ILE A 362 -18.29 -3.62 -8.21
C ILE A 362 -17.57 -4.63 -7.33
N TYR A 363 -18.34 -5.29 -6.46
CA TYR A 363 -17.90 -6.48 -5.73
C TYR A 363 -18.48 -7.74 -6.39
N SER A 364 -17.62 -8.74 -6.64
CA SER A 364 -18.00 -10.07 -7.15
C SER A 364 -16.80 -11.02 -7.15
N SER A 365 -17.04 -12.33 -7.26
CA SER A 365 -16.00 -13.31 -7.61
C SER A 365 -16.09 -13.75 -9.09
N PRO A 366 -15.04 -14.35 -9.68
CA PRO A 366 -15.12 -14.95 -11.02
C PRO A 366 -16.18 -16.05 -11.13
N GLY A 367 -16.38 -16.81 -10.05
CA GLY A 367 -17.37 -17.88 -9.97
C GLY A 367 -18.80 -17.33 -9.96
N GLU A 368 -19.06 -16.33 -9.12
CA GLU A 368 -20.36 -15.65 -9.06
C GLU A 368 -20.70 -14.98 -10.39
N TRP A 369 -19.73 -14.29 -11.01
CA TRP A 369 -19.91 -13.64 -12.31
C TRP A 369 -20.35 -14.63 -13.39
N SER A 370 -19.66 -15.78 -13.47
CA SER A 370 -19.96 -16.82 -14.45
C SER A 370 -21.32 -17.46 -14.18
N ALA A 371 -21.67 -17.69 -12.91
CA ALA A 371 -22.96 -18.27 -12.54
C ALA A 371 -24.13 -17.32 -12.83
N ILE A 372 -23.96 -16.02 -12.57
CA ILE A 372 -25.00 -15.01 -12.79
C ILE A 372 -25.18 -14.72 -14.28
N PHE A 373 -24.09 -14.50 -15.01
CA PHE A 373 -24.15 -14.03 -16.41
C PHE A 373 -23.94 -15.13 -17.45
N GLY A 374 -23.71 -16.37 -17.03
CA GLY A 374 -23.44 -17.51 -17.92
C GLY A 374 -22.06 -17.52 -18.57
N SER A 375 -21.23 -16.48 -18.35
CA SER A 375 -19.86 -16.40 -18.84
C SER A 375 -19.02 -15.36 -18.08
N ALA A 376 -17.77 -15.70 -17.79
CA ALA A 376 -16.78 -14.77 -17.22
C ALA A 376 -16.47 -13.58 -18.15
N SER A 377 -16.72 -13.70 -19.46
CA SER A 377 -16.39 -12.67 -20.45
C SER A 377 -17.44 -11.55 -20.56
N VAL A 378 -18.57 -11.65 -19.87
CA VAL A 378 -19.63 -10.63 -19.93
C VAL A 378 -19.12 -9.34 -19.30
N VAL A 379 -18.96 -8.29 -20.11
CA VAL A 379 -18.54 -6.96 -19.66
C VAL A 379 -19.78 -6.15 -19.26
N LEU A 380 -19.86 -5.81 -17.97
CA LEU A 380 -20.90 -4.92 -17.44
C LEU A 380 -20.41 -3.47 -17.43
N ASP A 381 -19.28 -3.23 -16.74
CA ASP A 381 -18.66 -1.92 -16.61
C ASP A 381 -17.19 -2.05 -16.17
N SER A 382 -16.31 -2.47 -17.08
CA SER A 382 -14.89 -2.74 -16.77
C SER A 382 -14.08 -1.51 -16.39
N ALA A 383 -14.65 -0.30 -16.54
CA ALA A 383 -14.03 0.94 -16.07
C ALA A 383 -14.29 1.19 -14.58
N ALA A 384 -15.33 0.56 -14.00
CA ALA A 384 -15.58 0.63 -12.58
C ALA A 384 -14.49 -0.12 -11.80
N PRO A 385 -14.01 0.40 -10.66
CA PRO A 385 -13.11 -0.32 -9.76
C PRO A 385 -13.68 -1.69 -9.36
N LEU A 386 -12.82 -2.71 -9.35
CA LEU A 386 -13.17 -4.07 -8.95
C LEU A 386 -12.67 -4.37 -7.53
N TRP A 387 -13.57 -4.88 -6.68
CA TRP A 387 -13.24 -5.55 -5.41
C TRP A 387 -13.62 -7.02 -5.57
N PHE A 388 -12.64 -7.92 -5.70
CA PHE A 388 -12.94 -9.33 -5.98
C PHE A 388 -12.79 -10.22 -4.74
N ALA A 389 -13.46 -11.37 -4.73
CA ALA A 389 -13.32 -12.37 -3.67
C ALA A 389 -12.76 -13.70 -4.19
N THR A 390 -11.87 -14.32 -3.41
CA THR A 390 -11.39 -15.71 -3.65
C THR A 390 -11.19 -16.53 -2.38
N TRP A 391 -11.24 -15.92 -1.19
CA TRP A 391 -11.09 -16.58 0.12
C TRP A 391 -9.88 -17.53 0.23
N ASN A 392 -8.76 -17.16 -0.39
CA ASN A 392 -7.55 -17.96 -0.48
C ASN A 392 -6.47 -17.55 0.55
N ASN A 393 -6.81 -16.63 1.45
CA ASN A 393 -5.92 -16.00 2.43
C ASN A 393 -4.69 -15.28 1.82
N ALA A 394 -4.69 -15.01 0.51
CA ALA A 394 -3.60 -14.29 -0.13
C ALA A 394 -3.89 -12.78 -0.13
N GLU A 395 -3.08 -11.99 0.58
CA GLU A 395 -3.21 -10.54 0.65
C GLU A 395 -2.60 -9.88 -0.61
N THR A 396 -3.30 -9.93 -1.75
CA THR A 396 -2.79 -9.43 -3.03
C THR A 396 -3.88 -8.84 -3.91
N LEU A 397 -3.53 -7.90 -4.79
CA LEU A 397 -4.46 -7.40 -5.83
C LEU A 397 -4.37 -8.19 -7.14
N THR A 398 -3.62 -9.30 -7.14
CA THR A 398 -3.43 -10.12 -8.34
C THR A 398 -4.72 -10.85 -8.70
N LEU A 399 -5.35 -10.40 -9.78
CA LEU A 399 -6.54 -11.04 -10.34
C LEU A 399 -6.16 -12.29 -11.14
N GLY A 400 -6.04 -13.43 -10.46
CA GLY A 400 -5.62 -14.69 -11.07
C GLY A 400 -6.57 -15.21 -12.16
N THR A 401 -7.87 -14.96 -12.01
CA THR A 401 -8.89 -15.25 -13.03
C THR A 401 -9.54 -13.95 -13.47
N LYS A 402 -9.28 -13.54 -14.71
CA LYS A 402 -9.88 -12.34 -15.31
C LYS A 402 -11.34 -12.60 -15.67
N PHE A 403 -12.21 -11.65 -15.34
CA PHE A 403 -13.63 -11.70 -15.66
C PHE A 403 -14.17 -10.28 -15.82
N GLY A 404 -15.36 -10.12 -16.38
CA GLY A 404 -16.04 -8.83 -16.44
C GLY A 404 -15.36 -7.75 -17.29
N GLY A 405 -14.30 -8.11 -18.03
CA GLY A 405 -13.41 -7.18 -18.72
C GLY A 405 -12.27 -6.63 -17.87
N TRP A 406 -12.20 -6.97 -16.58
CA TRP A 406 -11.12 -6.56 -15.69
C TRP A 406 -9.84 -7.39 -15.90
N THR A 407 -8.72 -6.68 -15.99
CA THR A 407 -7.38 -7.25 -16.01
C THR A 407 -6.60 -6.96 -14.73
N THR A 408 -7.07 -6.02 -13.93
CA THR A 408 -6.54 -5.60 -12.63
C THR A 408 -7.70 -5.39 -11.65
N ALA A 409 -7.40 -5.39 -10.36
CA ALA A 409 -8.36 -5.13 -9.31
C ALA A 409 -7.89 -3.98 -8.40
N THR A 410 -8.87 -3.31 -7.80
CA THR A 410 -8.65 -2.25 -6.81
C THR A 410 -8.71 -2.81 -5.39
N GLY A 411 -9.44 -3.90 -5.16
CA GLY A 411 -9.51 -4.58 -3.88
C GLY A 411 -9.64 -6.09 -4.01
N HIS A 412 -9.26 -6.80 -2.96
CA HIS A 412 -9.37 -8.25 -2.84
C HIS A 412 -9.85 -8.63 -1.44
N GLN A 413 -11.01 -9.28 -1.34
CA GLN A 413 -11.45 -9.96 -0.13
C GLN A 413 -10.80 -11.35 -0.08
N TYR A 414 -9.82 -11.50 0.80
CA TYR A 414 -8.97 -12.69 0.86
C TYR A 414 -9.43 -13.70 1.91
N THR A 415 -10.32 -13.32 2.83
CA THR A 415 -11.00 -14.23 3.78
C THR A 415 -12.35 -13.66 4.23
N ASP A 416 -13.29 -14.55 4.48
CA ASP A 416 -14.63 -14.30 5.03
C ASP A 416 -14.66 -14.45 6.57
N GLN A 417 -13.49 -14.62 7.20
CA GLN A 417 -13.42 -14.81 8.64
C GLN A 417 -12.16 -14.20 9.26
N SER A 418 -12.34 -13.09 9.97
CA SER A 418 -11.36 -12.56 10.92
C SER A 418 -11.32 -13.39 12.21
N SER A 419 -10.20 -13.29 12.94
CA SER A 419 -10.05 -13.90 14.26
C SER A 419 -11.08 -13.44 15.29
N SER A 420 -11.65 -12.25 15.12
CA SER A 420 -12.72 -11.71 15.96
C SER A 420 -14.10 -12.30 15.65
N GLY A 421 -14.29 -12.89 14.47
CA GLY A 421 -15.58 -13.33 13.95
C GLY A 421 -16.51 -12.18 13.53
N TYR A 422 -16.07 -10.91 13.60
CA TYR A 422 -16.89 -9.75 13.25
C TYR A 422 -16.76 -9.29 11.81
N PHE A 423 -15.58 -9.53 11.22
CA PHE A 423 -15.19 -8.99 9.93
C PHE A 423 -14.81 -10.06 8.92
N ASP A 424 -15.06 -9.74 7.67
CA ASP A 424 -14.35 -10.26 6.51
C ASP A 424 -13.14 -9.34 6.27
N LEU A 425 -12.07 -9.88 5.66
CA LEU A 425 -10.81 -9.15 5.51
C LEU A 425 -10.45 -8.94 4.04
N SER A 426 -10.02 -7.71 3.75
CA SER A 426 -9.68 -7.27 2.40
C SER A 426 -8.40 -6.46 2.36
N VAL A 427 -7.74 -6.43 1.20
CA VAL A 427 -6.69 -5.46 0.86
C VAL A 427 -7.12 -4.63 -0.34
N PHE A 428 -6.72 -3.36 -0.38
CA PHE A 428 -7.01 -2.43 -1.48
C PHE A 428 -5.73 -1.74 -1.96
N SER A 429 -5.73 -1.23 -3.18
CA SER A 429 -4.68 -0.28 -3.61
C SER A 429 -4.81 1.02 -2.82
N ALA A 430 -3.68 1.60 -2.40
CA ALA A 430 -3.61 2.93 -1.76
C ALA A 430 -4.27 4.04 -2.59
#